data_AF-A0A925SE25-F1
#
_entry.id   AF-A0A925SE25-F1
#
_cell.length_a   1.000
_cell.length_b   1.000
_cell.length_c   1.000
_cell.angle_alpha   90.00
_cell.angle_beta   90.00
_cell.angle_gamma   90.00
#
_symmetry.space_group_name_H-M   'P 1'
#
loop_
_entity.id
_entity.type
_entity.pdbx_description
1 polymer ?
#
loop_
_entity_poly.entity_id
_entity_poly.type
_entity_poly.pdbx_seq_one_letter_code
_entity_poly.pdbx_strand_id
1 'polypeptide(L)'
;VFENDSLRFVYVGKDNPVKQIVWLGDENENHVLIKKGLNEGDVIWLTEPKNAVELKYKGIEIYAEMKKEKEDAKIQADKERDELMKKQPESQPLAASGVVPIKAAPIK
;
A
#
# COMPACT_ATOMS: atom_id res chain seq x y z
N VAL A 1 -5.58 -4.70 16.70
CA VAL A 1 -6.18 -5.34 15.49
C VAL A 1 -5.53 -6.69 15.31
N PHE A 2 -6.28 -7.72 14.90
CA PHE A 2 -5.74 -9.06 14.68
C PHE A 2 -5.35 -9.26 13.20
N GLU A 3 -4.38 -10.13 12.94
CA GLU A 3 -3.91 -10.46 11.60
C GLU A 3 -3.92 -11.97 11.38
N ASN A 4 -4.32 -12.40 10.19
CA ASN A 4 -4.15 -13.76 9.70
C ASN A 4 -3.73 -13.70 8.23
N ASP A 5 -2.47 -14.03 7.96
CA ASP A 5 -1.81 -13.93 6.66
C ASP A 5 -1.94 -12.54 6.02
N SER A 6 -2.92 -12.36 5.13
CA SER A 6 -3.18 -11.11 4.42
C SER A 6 -4.41 -10.36 4.92
N LEU A 7 -5.12 -10.90 5.91
CA LEU A 7 -6.37 -10.37 6.43
C LEU A 7 -6.15 -9.64 7.75
N ARG A 8 -6.67 -8.42 7.83
CA ARG A 8 -6.80 -7.66 9.07
C ARG A 8 -8.24 -7.73 9.54
N PHE A 9 -8.46 -8.11 10.80
CA PHE A 9 -9.80 -8.30 11.34
C PHE A 9 -9.88 -7.95 12.83
N VAL A 10 -11.10 -7.76 13.31
CA VAL A 10 -11.43 -7.60 14.73
C VAL A 10 -12.57 -8.55 15.09
N TYR A 11 -12.67 -8.89 16.37
CA TYR A 11 -13.80 -9.68 16.86
C TYR A 11 -14.93 -8.74 17.28
N VAL A 12 -16.13 -8.91 16.70
CA VAL A 12 -17.29 -8.04 16.93
C VAL A 12 -18.44 -8.84 17.54
N GLY A 13 -19.05 -8.33 18.61
CA GLY A 13 -20.23 -8.92 19.27
C GLY A 13 -19.98 -9.40 20.70
N LYS A 14 -21.00 -9.39 21.56
CA LYS A 14 -20.87 -9.71 23.00
C LYS A 14 -20.91 -11.21 23.29
N ASP A 15 -21.97 -11.89 22.83
CA ASP A 15 -22.20 -13.30 23.18
C ASP A 15 -21.63 -14.29 22.15
N ASN A 16 -21.70 -13.93 20.86
CA ASN A 16 -21.23 -14.76 19.75
C ASN A 16 -20.37 -13.90 18.81
N PRO A 17 -19.10 -13.65 19.16
CA PRO A 17 -18.25 -12.80 18.36
C PRO A 17 -18.02 -13.37 16.96
N VAL A 18 -17.85 -12.50 15.97
CA VAL A 18 -17.47 -12.88 14.60
C VAL A 18 -16.15 -12.20 14.22
N LYS A 19 -15.37 -12.81 13.33
CA LYS A 19 -14.16 -12.20 12.77
C LYS A 19 -14.55 -11.22 11.67
N GLN A 20 -14.70 -9.95 12.00
CA GLN A 20 -15.03 -8.92 11.03
C GLN A 20 -13.75 -8.40 10.37
N ILE A 21 -13.62 -8.64 9.06
CA ILE A 21 -12.56 -8.09 8.24
C ILE A 21 -12.70 -6.57 8.22
N VAL A 22 -11.59 -5.86 8.41
CA VAL A 22 -11.53 -4.41 8.44
C VAL A 22 -10.49 -3.89 7.46
N TRP A 23 -10.81 -2.78 6.82
CA TRP A 23 -9.84 -2.05 6.02
C TRP A 23 -9.23 -0.94 6.88
N LEU A 24 -7.93 -1.09 7.13
CA LEU A 24 -7.16 -0.12 7.90
C LEU A 24 -6.77 1.10 7.04
N GLY A 25 -6.81 2.27 7.66
CA GLY A 25 -6.23 3.50 7.17
C GLY A 25 -4.91 3.78 7.86
N ASP A 26 -4.69 5.05 8.19
CA ASP A 26 -3.49 5.49 8.90
C ASP A 26 -3.49 4.99 10.35
N GLU A 27 -2.31 4.75 10.90
CA GLU A 27 -2.13 4.33 12.29
C GLU A 27 -1.02 5.13 12.97
N ASN A 28 -1.14 5.25 14.29
CA ASN A 28 -0.10 5.74 15.19
C ASN A 28 0.08 4.77 16.37
N GLU A 29 0.95 5.10 17.31
CA GLU A 29 1.27 4.22 18.46
C GLU A 29 0.05 3.81 19.28
N ASN A 30 -1.01 4.63 19.30
CA ASN A 30 -2.17 4.43 20.16
C ASN A 30 -3.46 4.10 19.40
N HIS A 31 -3.54 4.47 18.11
CA HIS A 31 -4.79 4.44 17.35
C HIS A 31 -4.58 3.92 15.93
N VAL A 32 -5.56 3.16 15.45
CA VAL A 32 -5.64 2.69 14.07
C VAL A 32 -6.96 3.19 13.48
N LEU A 33 -6.90 3.88 12.34
CA LEU A 33 -8.10 4.31 11.64
C LEU A 33 -8.73 3.13 10.90
N ILE A 34 -10.03 2.90 11.11
CA ILE A 34 -10.81 1.91 10.35
C ILE A 34 -11.57 2.63 9.25
N LYS A 35 -11.21 2.39 7.99
CA LYS A 35 -11.88 2.97 6.81
C LYS A 35 -13.20 2.28 6.52
N LYS A 36 -13.24 0.95 6.63
CA LYS A 36 -14.41 0.10 6.35
C LYS A 36 -14.44 -1.12 7.25
N GLY A 37 -15.64 -1.62 7.51
CA GLY A 37 -15.88 -2.91 8.19
C GLY A 37 -16.44 -2.80 9.60
N LEU A 38 -16.62 -1.60 10.15
CA LEU A 38 -17.29 -1.39 11.44
C LEU A 38 -18.34 -0.29 11.29
N ASN A 39 -19.39 -0.38 12.11
CA ASN A 39 -20.40 0.64 12.27
C ASN A 39 -20.26 1.32 13.64
N GLU A 40 -20.83 2.51 13.75
CA GLU A 40 -20.91 3.20 15.04
C GLU A 40 -21.71 2.36 16.05
N GLY A 41 -21.17 2.22 17.26
CA GLY A 41 -21.76 1.41 18.33
C GLY A 41 -21.37 -0.07 18.30
N ASP A 42 -20.61 -0.54 17.30
CA ASP A 42 -20.08 -1.90 17.31
C ASP A 42 -19.17 -2.14 18.52
N VAL A 43 -19.41 -3.24 19.23
CA VAL A 43 -18.61 -3.65 20.37
C VAL A 43 -17.54 -4.62 19.90
N ILE A 44 -16.28 -4.21 20.06
CA ILE A 44 -15.12 -4.99 19.65
C ILE A 44 -14.41 -5.60 20.85
N TRP A 45 -13.74 -6.72 20.62
CA TRP A 45 -12.84 -7.29 21.60
C TRP A 45 -11.42 -6.75 21.42
N LEU A 46 -10.79 -6.41 22.53
CA LEU A 46 -9.38 -5.99 22.58
C LEU A 46 -8.42 -7.18 22.69
N THR A 47 -8.94 -8.33 23.13
CA THR A 47 -8.20 -9.58 23.30
C THR A 47 -8.87 -10.70 22.54
N GLU A 48 -8.10 -11.74 22.19
CA GLU A 48 -8.64 -12.88 21.46
C GLU A 48 -9.63 -13.68 22.32
N PRO A 49 -10.85 -13.97 21.83
CA PRO A 49 -11.81 -14.79 22.55
C PRO A 49 -11.37 -16.26 22.59
N LYS A 50 -11.75 -17.01 23.63
CA LYS A 50 -11.32 -18.40 23.84
C LYS A 50 -11.67 -19.35 22.67
N ASN A 51 -12.78 -19.09 21.99
CA ASN A 51 -13.29 -19.87 20.86
C ASN A 51 -12.95 -19.25 19.49
N ALA A 52 -11.94 -18.38 19.43
CA ALA A 52 -11.54 -17.63 18.24
C ALA A 52 -11.40 -18.48 16.97
N VAL A 53 -10.82 -19.68 17.08
CA VAL A 53 -10.53 -20.54 15.92
C VAL A 53 -11.81 -20.91 15.15
N GLU A 54 -12.91 -21.14 15.86
CA GLU A 54 -14.19 -21.60 15.31
C GLU A 54 -15.04 -20.46 14.73
N LEU A 55 -14.66 -19.21 15.00
CA LEU A 55 -15.42 -18.04 14.58
C LEU A 55 -15.28 -17.80 13.08
N LYS A 56 -16.43 -17.51 12.45
CA LYS A 56 -16.55 -17.25 11.01
C LYS A 56 -16.05 -15.84 10.68
N TYR A 57 -15.48 -15.72 9.49
CA TYR A 57 -15.15 -14.43 8.89
C TYR A 57 -16.39 -13.75 8.29
N LYS A 58 -16.47 -12.44 8.47
CA LYS A 58 -17.45 -11.53 7.86
C LYS A 58 -16.71 -10.37 7.19
N GLY A 59 -17.29 -9.76 6.17
CA GLY A 59 -16.63 -8.67 5.42
C GLY A 59 -15.71 -9.16 4.30
N ILE A 60 -16.00 -10.32 3.72
CA ILE A 60 -15.21 -10.88 2.59
C ILE A 60 -15.28 -9.93 1.38
N GLU A 61 -16.39 -9.23 1.23
CA GLU A 61 -16.60 -8.16 0.26
C GLU A 61 -15.57 -7.03 0.37
N ILE A 62 -15.12 -6.68 1.58
CA ILE A 62 -14.11 -5.64 1.83
C ILE A 62 -12.75 -6.12 1.30
N TYR A 63 -12.43 -7.38 1.54
CA TYR A 63 -11.19 -7.97 1.02
C TYR A 63 -11.17 -7.98 -0.52
N ALA A 64 -12.30 -8.34 -1.14
CA ALA A 64 -12.42 -8.31 -2.60
C ALA A 64 -12.22 -6.90 -3.17
N GLU A 65 -12.79 -5.89 -2.51
CA GLU A 65 -12.63 -4.49 -2.90
C GLU A 65 -11.17 -4.01 -2.75
N MET A 66 -10.52 -4.32 -1.63
CA MET A 66 -9.11 -4.00 -1.40
C MET A 66 -8.19 -4.64 -2.44
N LYS A 67 -8.47 -5.89 -2.83
CA LYS A 67 -7.67 -6.59 -3.85
C LYS A 67 -7.81 -5.91 -5.20
N LYS A 68 -9.03 -5.51 -5.57
CA LYS A 68 -9.30 -4.81 -6.82
C LYS A 68 -8.61 -3.45 -6.87
N GLU A 69 -8.72 -2.66 -5.81
CA GLU A 69 -8.06 -1.34 -5.76
C GLU A 69 -6.53 -1.44 -5.87
N LYS A 70 -5.91 -2.45 -5.24
CA LYS A 70 -4.48 -2.71 -5.37
C LYS A 70 -4.08 -3.12 -6.80
N GLU A 71 -4.91 -3.88 -7.49
CA GLU A 71 -4.67 -4.27 -8.89
C GLU A 71 -4.80 -3.07 -9.82
N ASP A 72 -5.88 -2.29 -9.66
CA ASP A 72 -6.12 -1.06 -10.43
C ASP A 72 -4.99 -0.03 -10.22
N ALA A 73 -4.53 0.16 -8.98
CA ALA A 73 -3.42 1.06 -8.66
C ALA A 73 -2.10 0.61 -9.30
N LYS A 74 -1.83 -0.70 -9.36
CA LYS A 74 -0.65 -1.23 -10.06
C LYS A 74 -0.73 -0.98 -11.56
N ILE A 75 -1.89 -1.24 -12.17
CA ILE A 75 -2.10 -1.01 -13.60
C ILE A 75 -1.91 0.46 -13.96
N GLN A 76 -2.40 1.38 -13.12
CA GLN A 76 -2.22 2.82 -13.33
C GLN A 76 -0.74 3.23 -13.19
N ALA A 77 -0.06 2.77 -12.13
CA ALA A 77 1.34 3.07 -11.92
C ALA A 77 2.23 2.56 -13.09
N ASP A 78 1.94 1.38 -13.62
CA ASP A 78 2.65 0.82 -14.77
C ASP A 78 2.39 1.64 -16.05
N LYS A 79 1.14 2.07 -16.29
CA LYS A 79 0.80 2.96 -17.42
C LYS A 79 1.49 4.31 -17.31
N GLU A 80 1.45 4.94 -16.14
CA GLU A 80 2.11 6.24 -15.91
C GLU A 80 3.63 6.13 -16.11
N ARG A 81 4.23 5.02 -15.65
CA ARG A 81 5.65 4.74 -15.88
C ARG A 81 5.98 4.57 -17.37
N ASP A 82 5.18 3.79 -18.10
CA ASP A 82 5.35 3.59 -19.54
C ASP A 82 5.17 4.89 -20.33
N GLU A 83 4.21 5.73 -19.94
CA GLU A 83 3.99 7.05 -20.54
C GLU A 83 5.16 8.01 -20.26
N LEU A 84 5.70 7.99 -19.04
CA LEU A 84 6.88 8.79 -18.67
C LEU A 84 8.13 8.34 -19.44
N MET A 85 8.30 7.03 -19.64
CA MET A 85 9.38 6.46 -20.46
C MET A 85 9.25 6.83 -21.95
N LYS A 86 8.03 6.89 -22.50
CA LYS A 86 7.79 7.33 -23.89
C LYS A 86 7.96 8.84 -24.10
N LYS A 87 7.72 9.65 -23.05
CA LYS A 87 7.80 11.12 -23.09
C LYS A 87 9.19 11.67 -22.76
N GLN A 88 10.16 10.85 -22.38
CA GLN A 88 11.57 11.27 -22.41
C GLN A 88 12.05 11.24 -23.88
N PRO A 89 12.20 12.39 -24.57
CA PRO A 89 13.02 12.41 -25.76
C PRO A 89 14.43 12.03 -25.33
N GLU A 90 15.09 11.20 -26.14
CA GLU A 90 16.52 10.97 -26.08
C GLU A 90 17.24 12.31 -25.91
N SER A 91 17.62 12.67 -24.68
CA SER A 91 18.63 13.69 -24.47
C SER A 91 19.91 13.10 -25.05
N GLN A 92 20.19 13.57 -26.26
CA GLN A 92 21.23 13.19 -27.20
C GLN A 92 22.55 12.72 -26.54
N PRO A 93 23.29 11.80 -27.20
CA PRO A 93 24.60 11.36 -26.75
C PRO A 93 25.50 12.58 -26.53
N LEU A 94 26.28 12.58 -25.44
CA LEU A 94 27.36 13.54 -25.20
C LEU A 94 28.25 13.61 -26.44
N ALA A 95 27.95 14.56 -27.32
CA ALA A 95 28.74 14.85 -28.49
C ALA A 95 30.11 15.31 -27.98
N ALA A 96 31.11 14.49 -28.28
CA ALA A 96 32.50 14.88 -28.29
C ALA A 96 32.63 16.21 -29.04
N SER A 97 32.84 17.30 -28.31
CA SER A 97 33.16 18.59 -28.89
C SER A 97 34.35 19.18 -28.16
N GLY A 98 35.47 19.25 -28.89
CA GLY A 98 36.51 20.23 -28.62
C GLY A 98 37.76 19.69 -27.95
N VAL A 99 38.57 18.96 -28.70
CA VAL A 99 40.03 19.07 -28.55
C VAL A 99 40.40 20.53 -28.77
N VAL A 100 40.98 21.19 -27.76
CA VAL A 100 41.83 22.37 -27.97
C VAL A 100 43.20 22.06 -27.38
N PRO A 101 44.26 21.93 -28.21
CA PRO A 101 45.60 21.70 -27.69
C PRO A 101 46.16 23.02 -27.17
N ILE A 102 46.42 23.10 -25.86
CA ILE A 102 47.14 24.25 -25.30
C ILE A 102 48.63 24.04 -25.59
N LYS A 103 49.07 24.57 -26.74
CA LYS A 103 50.49 24.69 -27.07
C LYS A 103 51.03 25.94 -26.37
N ALA A 104 51.64 25.78 -25.20
CA ALA A 104 52.43 26.85 -24.57
C ALA A 104 53.92 26.60 -24.86
N ALA A 105 54.49 27.46 -25.71
CA ALA A 105 55.92 27.56 -25.98
C ALA A 105 56.64 28.33 -24.85
N PRO A 106 57.98 28.25 -24.73
CA PRO A 106 58.71 28.45 -23.47
C PRO A 106 58.95 29.93 -23.17
N ILE A 107 59.00 30.25 -21.88
CA ILE A 107 59.45 31.56 -21.38
C ILE A 107 60.86 31.37 -20.78
N LYS A 108 61.74 32.30 -21.17
CA LYS A 108 63.20 32.36 -21.00
C LYS A 108 63.75 32.01 -19.61
#